data_AF-A0A2T5J6X5-F1
#
_entry.id   AF-A0A2T5J6X5-F1
#
_cell.length_a   1.000
_cell.length_b   1.000
_cell.length_c   1.000
_cell.angle_alpha   90.00
_cell.angle_beta   90.00
_cell.angle_gamma   90.00
#
_symmetry.space_group_name_H-M   'P 1'
#
loop_
_entity.id
_entity.type
_entity.pdbx_description
1 polymer ?
#
loop_
_entity_poly.entity_id
_entity_poly.type
_entity_poly.pdbx_seq_one_letter_code
_entity_poly.pdbx_strand_id
1 'polypeptide(L)'
;MSLISFLKKLWASVKSLFDSLPTEYQSAIHLGVIVAENIKKAVDSPTADILTAIIPGDVDDKIKTVLRQQLPQLLAELKLADNCGELTEPEAIANCAIQTLQQLEGDIKSAFLHNIAILVAQIAADGKLTWSDGVYLLEWYYKNKFEPAE
;
A
#
# COMPACT_ATOMS: atom_id res chain seq x y z
N MET A 1 2.97 -35.82 2.81
CA MET A 1 3.69 -34.52 2.75
C MET A 1 3.44 -33.80 4.06
N SER A 2 4.46 -33.16 4.66
CA SER A 2 4.27 -32.37 5.88
C SER A 2 3.76 -30.97 5.55
N LEU A 3 3.07 -30.32 6.49
CA LEU A 3 2.59 -28.93 6.36
C LEU A 3 3.72 -27.97 5.99
N ILE A 4 4.90 -28.12 6.61
CA ILE A 4 6.09 -27.31 6.32
C ILE A 4 6.54 -27.48 4.87
N SER A 5 6.55 -28.72 4.36
CA SER A 5 6.95 -28.98 2.97
C SER A 5 5.95 -28.42 1.95
N PHE A 6 4.67 -28.37 2.30
CA PHE A 6 3.63 -27.76 1.49
C PHE A 6 3.75 -26.23 1.44
N LEU A 7 3.94 -25.59 2.60
CA LEU A 7 4.15 -24.13 2.70
C LEU A 7 5.40 -23.68 1.93
N LYS A 8 6.50 -24.43 2.02
CA LYS A 8 7.73 -24.12 1.24
C LYS A 8 7.49 -24.16 -0.27
N LYS A 9 6.71 -25.12 -0.76
CA LYS A 9 6.36 -25.20 -2.19
C LYS A 9 5.48 -24.03 -2.60
N LEU A 10 4.49 -23.68 -1.79
CA LEU A 10 3.63 -22.51 -2.04
C LEU A 10 4.46 -21.23 -2.14
N TRP A 11 5.40 -21.01 -1.22
CA TRP A 11 6.31 -19.86 -1.25
C TRP A 11 7.23 -19.84 -2.48
N ALA A 12 7.73 -21.00 -2.90
CA ALA A 12 8.50 -21.11 -4.13
C ALA A 12 7.66 -20.74 -5.37
N SER A 13 6.37 -21.11 -5.39
CA SER A 13 5.45 -20.70 -6.45
C SER A 13 5.22 -19.18 -6.45
N VAL A 14 5.01 -18.54 -5.29
CA VAL A 14 4.85 -17.08 -5.21
C VAL A 14 6.10 -16.35 -5.71
N LYS A 15 7.29 -16.83 -5.33
CA LYS A 15 8.56 -16.31 -5.88
C LYS A 15 8.60 -16.43 -7.40
N SER A 16 8.32 -17.63 -7.93
CA SER A 16 8.30 -17.89 -9.37
C SER A 16 7.31 -17.00 -10.11
N LEU A 17 6.15 -16.74 -9.51
CA LEU A 17 5.17 -15.80 -10.06
C LEU A 17 5.75 -14.39 -10.10
N PHE A 18 6.27 -13.89 -8.97
CA PHE A 18 6.86 -12.55 -8.90
C PHE A 18 7.98 -12.35 -9.94
N ASP A 19 8.93 -13.29 -9.99
CA ASP A 19 10.08 -13.21 -10.91
C ASP A 19 9.63 -13.25 -12.39
N SER A 20 8.46 -13.85 -12.67
CA SER A 20 7.86 -13.88 -14.02
C SER A 20 7.02 -12.65 -14.38
N LEU A 21 6.73 -11.77 -13.42
CA LEU A 21 5.90 -10.59 -13.67
C LEU A 21 6.63 -9.60 -14.56
N PRO A 22 5.94 -9.02 -15.56
CA PRO A 22 6.38 -7.79 -16.22
C PRO A 22 6.78 -6.70 -15.22
N THR A 23 7.80 -5.91 -15.59
CA THR A 23 8.38 -4.85 -14.73
C THR A 23 7.32 -3.86 -14.23
N GLU A 24 6.31 -3.56 -15.05
CA GLU A 24 5.18 -2.71 -14.68
C GLU A 24 4.48 -3.17 -13.39
N TYR A 25 4.26 -4.48 -13.21
CA TYR A 25 3.62 -5.03 -12.01
C TYR A 25 4.57 -5.06 -10.82
N GLN A 26 5.84 -5.35 -11.05
CA GLN A 26 6.85 -5.30 -9.98
C GLN A 26 6.99 -3.86 -9.43
N SER A 27 6.98 -2.86 -10.32
CA SER A 27 6.97 -1.44 -9.96
C SER A 27 5.68 -1.04 -9.24
N ALA A 28 4.52 -1.56 -9.66
CA ALA A 28 3.26 -1.32 -8.96
C ALA A 28 3.27 -1.89 -7.53
N ILE A 29 3.78 -3.11 -7.34
CA ILE A 29 3.96 -3.73 -6.02
C ILE A 29 4.92 -2.91 -5.15
N HIS A 30 6.07 -2.52 -5.71
CA HIS A 30 7.04 -1.66 -5.02
C HIS A 30 6.39 -0.35 -4.58
N LEU A 31 5.65 0.31 -5.47
CA LEU A 31 4.97 1.56 -5.18
C LEU A 31 3.93 1.42 -4.06
N GLY A 32 3.17 0.32 -4.05
CA GLY A 32 2.26 -0.02 -2.95
C GLY A 32 2.97 -0.04 -1.60
N VAL A 33 4.12 -0.71 -1.52
CA VAL A 33 4.94 -0.73 -0.29
C VAL A 33 5.43 0.65 0.10
N ILE A 34 5.99 1.41 -0.85
CA ILE A 34 6.56 2.73 -0.56
C ILE A 34 5.49 3.69 -0.04
N VAL A 35 4.30 3.71 -0.66
CA VAL A 35 3.20 4.58 -0.21
C VAL A 35 2.75 4.18 1.20
N ALA A 36 2.60 2.89 1.49
CA ALA A 36 2.23 2.43 2.83
C ALA A 36 3.30 2.78 3.88
N GLU A 37 4.58 2.67 3.56
CA GLU A 37 5.67 3.07 4.46
C GLU A 37 5.73 4.60 4.65
N ASN A 38 5.45 5.38 3.62
CA ASN A 38 5.36 6.83 3.78
C ASN A 38 4.13 7.24 4.61
N ILE A 39 3.01 6.54 4.47
CA ILE A 39 1.84 6.71 5.35
C ILE A 39 2.21 6.38 6.79
N LYS A 40 2.90 5.27 7.02
CA LYS A 40 3.41 4.90 8.35
C LYS A 40 4.30 6.00 8.95
N LYS A 41 5.23 6.55 8.16
CA LYS A 41 6.05 7.69 8.59
C LYS A 41 5.22 8.95 8.89
N ALA A 42 4.20 9.24 8.07
CA ALA A 42 3.30 10.38 8.28
C ALA A 42 2.42 10.20 9.53
N VAL A 43 2.04 8.97 9.85
CA VAL A 43 1.38 8.60 11.11
C VAL A 43 2.33 8.86 12.29
N ASP A 44 3.59 8.48 12.20
CA ASP A 44 4.56 8.68 13.27
C ASP A 44 5.01 10.16 13.40
N SER A 45 5.01 10.91 12.30
CA SER A 45 5.41 12.31 12.23
C SER A 45 4.60 13.08 11.17
N PRO A 46 3.47 13.70 11.55
CA PRO A 46 2.62 14.44 10.62
C PRO A 46 3.34 15.61 9.95
N THR A 47 3.04 15.81 8.67
CA THR A 47 3.56 16.93 7.87
C THR A 47 2.40 17.77 7.34
N ALA A 48 2.69 18.99 6.89
CA ALA A 48 1.66 19.91 6.39
C ALA A 48 1.13 19.54 5.00
N ASP A 49 1.89 18.77 4.21
CA ASP A 49 1.50 18.31 2.87
C ASP A 49 1.64 16.77 2.82
N ILE A 50 0.58 16.11 3.29
CA ILE A 50 0.51 14.66 3.43
C ILE A 50 0.51 13.98 2.07
N LEU A 51 -0.24 14.48 1.09
CA LEU A 51 -0.28 13.83 -0.23
C LEU A 51 1.09 13.88 -0.92
N THR A 52 1.83 14.98 -0.80
CA THR A 52 3.20 15.06 -1.33
C THR A 52 4.16 14.19 -0.51
N ALA A 53 3.97 14.05 0.80
CA ALA A 53 4.81 13.19 1.63
C ALA A 53 4.60 11.69 1.35
N ILE A 54 3.36 11.26 1.05
CA ILE A 54 3.03 9.85 0.85
C ILE A 54 3.28 9.37 -0.58
N ILE A 55 3.03 10.23 -1.58
CA ILE A 55 3.22 9.91 -3.00
C ILE A 55 4.68 10.22 -3.40
N PRO A 56 5.47 9.21 -3.81
CA PRO A 56 6.86 9.45 -4.21
C PRO A 56 6.95 10.42 -5.40
N GLY A 57 7.87 11.38 -5.33
CA GLY A 57 8.00 12.42 -6.36
C GLY A 57 8.63 11.94 -7.67
N ASP A 58 9.35 10.82 -7.62
CA ASP A 58 10.12 10.21 -8.70
C ASP A 58 9.32 9.22 -9.57
N VAL A 59 8.07 8.92 -9.21
CA VAL A 59 7.20 8.07 -10.04
C VAL A 59 6.73 8.79 -11.30
N ASP A 60 6.15 8.05 -12.24
CA ASP A 60 5.59 8.62 -13.47
C ASP A 60 4.45 9.61 -13.18
N ASP A 61 4.33 10.69 -13.97
CA ASP A 61 3.34 11.75 -13.75
C ASP A 61 1.90 11.27 -13.90
N LYS A 62 1.64 10.29 -14.77
CA LYS A 62 0.31 9.66 -14.89
C LYS A 62 -0.03 8.95 -13.59
N ILE A 63 0.91 8.18 -13.04
CA ILE A 63 0.73 7.45 -11.78
C ILE A 63 0.54 8.43 -10.62
N LYS A 64 1.34 9.50 -10.52
CA LYS A 64 1.12 10.56 -9.51
C LYS A 64 -0.27 11.14 -9.58
N THR A 65 -0.74 11.44 -10.78
CA THR A 65 -2.06 12.04 -11.00
C THR A 65 -3.17 11.10 -10.54
N VAL A 66 -3.07 9.82 -10.92
CA VAL A 66 -4.03 8.79 -10.50
C VAL A 66 -4.01 8.60 -8.98
N LEU A 67 -2.83 8.54 -8.35
CA LEU A 67 -2.73 8.40 -6.90
C LEU A 67 -3.29 9.62 -6.16
N ARG A 68 -3.01 10.84 -6.62
CA ARG A 68 -3.59 12.07 -6.03
C ARG A 68 -5.12 12.09 -6.08
N GLN A 69 -5.71 11.45 -7.09
CA GLN A 69 -7.16 11.36 -7.23
C GLN A 69 -7.77 10.22 -6.40
N GLN A 70 -7.16 9.02 -6.46
CA GLN A 70 -7.78 7.81 -5.92
C GLN A 70 -7.35 7.46 -4.49
N LEU A 71 -6.15 7.84 -4.06
CA LEU A 71 -5.67 7.55 -2.71
C LEU A 71 -6.54 8.19 -1.61
N PRO A 72 -6.99 9.46 -1.71
CA PRO A 72 -7.92 10.02 -0.75
C PRO A 72 -9.23 9.23 -0.65
N GLN A 73 -9.79 8.82 -1.79
CA GLN A 73 -11.02 8.03 -1.83
C GLN A 73 -10.84 6.67 -1.15
N LEU A 74 -9.74 5.98 -1.45
CA LEU A 74 -9.37 4.70 -0.81
C LEU A 74 -9.28 4.85 0.72
N LEU A 75 -8.60 5.91 1.19
CA LEU A 75 -8.47 6.19 2.61
C LEU A 75 -9.85 6.45 3.28
N ALA A 76 -10.78 7.09 2.57
CA ALA A 76 -12.15 7.26 3.04
C ALA A 76 -12.94 5.94 3.06
N GLU A 77 -12.86 5.14 1.99
CA GLU A 77 -13.58 3.86 1.85
C GLU A 77 -13.16 2.79 2.85
N LEU A 78 -11.89 2.82 3.31
CA LEU A 78 -11.41 1.97 4.39
C LEU A 78 -12.08 2.26 5.75
N LYS A 79 -13.01 3.23 5.82
CA LYS A 79 -13.65 3.71 7.05
C LYS A 79 -12.66 4.21 8.10
N LEU A 80 -11.41 4.42 7.70
CA LEU A 80 -10.44 5.22 8.44
C LEU A 80 -10.91 6.66 8.56
N ALA A 81 -11.92 7.06 7.81
CA ALA A 81 -12.40 8.42 7.74
C ALA A 81 -13.92 8.53 7.96
N ASP A 82 -14.57 7.59 8.68
CA ASP A 82 -16.02 7.69 8.96
C ASP A 82 -16.38 9.04 9.64
N ASN A 83 -15.48 9.59 10.47
CA ASN A 83 -15.60 10.93 11.08
C ASN A 83 -15.22 12.10 10.16
N CYS A 84 -14.76 11.78 8.95
CA CYS A 84 -14.24 12.70 7.93
C CYS A 84 -15.15 12.73 6.69
N GLY A 85 -16.31 12.06 6.71
CA GLY A 85 -17.16 11.82 5.55
C GLY A 85 -17.75 13.07 4.88
N GLU A 86 -17.60 14.24 5.51
CA GLU A 86 -18.00 15.54 4.94
C GLU A 86 -16.86 16.27 4.21
N LEU A 87 -15.62 15.77 4.31
CA LEU A 87 -14.48 16.36 3.64
C LEU A 87 -14.51 16.04 2.15
N THR A 88 -14.32 17.07 1.32
CA THR A 88 -14.28 16.96 -0.14
C THR A 88 -12.89 17.25 -0.70
N GLU A 89 -12.06 17.96 0.05
CA GLU A 89 -10.70 18.30 -0.34
C GLU A 89 -9.76 17.09 -0.14
N PRO A 90 -9.06 16.62 -1.19
CA PRO A 90 -8.16 15.45 -1.14
C PRO A 90 -7.16 15.48 0.01
N GLU A 91 -6.54 16.63 0.24
CA GLU A 91 -5.54 16.82 1.29
C GLU A 91 -6.17 16.72 2.69
N ALA A 92 -7.39 17.26 2.87
CA ALA A 92 -8.11 17.18 4.13
C ALA A 92 -8.53 15.73 4.45
N ILE A 93 -8.98 14.98 3.43
CA ILE A 93 -9.32 13.56 3.56
C ILE A 93 -8.08 12.75 3.96
N ALA A 94 -6.95 12.96 3.28
CA ALA A 94 -5.70 12.27 3.60
C ALA A 94 -5.25 12.57 5.03
N ASN A 95 -5.25 13.85 5.44
CA ASN A 95 -4.92 14.25 6.81
C ASN A 95 -5.82 13.57 7.84
N CYS A 96 -7.12 13.54 7.61
CA CYS A 96 -8.07 12.94 8.54
C CYS A 96 -7.87 11.43 8.68
N ALA A 97 -7.59 10.73 7.56
CA ALA A 97 -7.28 9.30 7.59
C ALA A 97 -5.95 9.01 8.33
N ILE A 98 -4.92 9.83 8.16
CA ILE A 98 -3.66 9.71 8.92
C ILE A 98 -3.93 9.86 10.42
N GLN A 99 -4.74 10.84 10.83
CA GLN A 99 -5.10 11.04 12.24
C GLN A 99 -5.85 9.84 12.82
N THR A 100 -6.74 9.21 12.05
CA THR A 100 -7.40 7.98 12.51
C THR A 100 -6.40 6.83 12.62
N LEU A 101 -5.50 6.66 11.65
CA LEU A 101 -4.45 5.64 11.70
C LEU A 101 -3.52 5.82 12.91
N GLN A 102 -3.28 7.06 13.36
CA GLN A 102 -2.52 7.33 14.59
C GLN A 102 -3.16 6.74 15.85
N GLN A 103 -4.49 6.71 15.89
CA GLN A 103 -5.25 6.19 17.03
C GLN A 103 -5.31 4.65 17.08
N LEU A 104 -4.95 3.98 15.99
CA LEU A 104 -4.87 2.53 15.94
C LEU A 104 -3.55 2.05 16.55
N GLU A 105 -3.52 0.82 17.03
CA GLU A 105 -2.31 0.19 17.58
C GLU A 105 -2.13 -1.23 17.07
N GLY A 106 -0.89 -1.73 17.14
CA GLY A 106 -0.53 -3.10 16.86
C GLY A 106 -1.02 -3.64 15.51
N ASP A 107 -1.54 -4.86 15.54
CA ASP A 107 -1.93 -5.62 14.34
C ASP A 107 -3.05 -4.93 13.54
N ILE A 108 -3.92 -4.14 14.19
CA ILE A 108 -5.00 -3.43 13.50
C ILE A 108 -4.41 -2.35 12.58
N LYS A 109 -3.48 -1.54 13.08
CA LYS A 109 -2.78 -0.54 12.25
C LYS A 109 -2.04 -1.21 11.10
N SER A 110 -1.34 -2.32 11.39
CA SER A 110 -0.61 -3.09 10.39
C SER A 110 -1.53 -3.61 9.28
N ALA A 111 -2.72 -4.13 9.62
CA ALA A 111 -3.69 -4.61 8.65
C ALA A 111 -4.18 -3.49 7.71
N PHE A 112 -4.42 -2.28 8.23
CA PHE A 112 -4.78 -1.14 7.38
C PHE A 112 -3.64 -0.73 6.45
N LEU A 113 -2.41 -0.62 6.95
CA LEU A 113 -1.24 -0.29 6.11
C LEU A 113 -1.03 -1.33 5.01
N HIS A 114 -1.20 -2.62 5.32
CA HIS A 114 -1.12 -3.70 4.35
C HIS A 114 -2.22 -3.60 3.27
N ASN A 115 -3.47 -3.35 3.68
CA ASN A 115 -4.58 -3.13 2.75
C ASN A 115 -4.34 -1.92 1.83
N ILE A 116 -3.81 -0.83 2.37
CA ILE A 116 -3.45 0.35 1.58
C ILE A 116 -2.37 -0.01 0.56
N ALA A 117 -1.33 -0.75 0.96
CA ALA A 117 -0.28 -1.18 0.04
C ALA A 117 -0.86 -1.98 -1.15
N ILE A 118 -1.77 -2.92 -0.86
CA ILE A 118 -2.45 -3.73 -1.89
C ILE A 118 -3.24 -2.84 -2.83
N LEU A 119 -4.13 -2.02 -2.30
CA LEU A 119 -5.02 -1.20 -3.10
C LEU A 119 -4.24 -0.19 -3.96
N VAL A 120 -3.17 0.41 -3.43
CA VAL A 120 -2.26 1.27 -4.21
C VAL A 120 -1.56 0.50 -5.33
N ALA A 121 -1.08 -0.73 -5.07
CA ALA A 121 -0.49 -1.55 -6.10
C ALA A 121 -1.51 -1.91 -7.22
N GLN A 122 -2.77 -2.15 -6.86
CA GLN A 122 -3.83 -2.38 -7.85
C GLN A 122 -4.08 -1.13 -8.71
N ILE A 123 -4.11 0.05 -8.09
CA ILE A 123 -4.26 1.33 -8.80
C ILE A 123 -3.10 1.54 -9.76
N ALA A 124 -1.86 1.36 -9.29
CA ALA A 124 -0.65 1.52 -10.09
C ALA A 124 -0.56 0.50 -11.25
N ALA A 125 -1.17 -0.68 -11.08
CA ALA A 125 -1.29 -1.70 -12.11
C ALA A 125 -2.52 -1.54 -13.02
N ASP A 126 -3.25 -0.42 -12.93
CA ASP A 126 -4.46 -0.15 -13.72
C ASP A 126 -5.52 -1.26 -13.56
N GLY A 127 -5.68 -1.75 -12.34
CA GLY A 127 -6.64 -2.80 -11.98
C GLY A 127 -6.28 -4.21 -12.46
N LYS A 128 -5.15 -4.39 -13.16
CA LYS A 128 -4.72 -5.70 -13.68
C LYS A 128 -4.20 -6.64 -12.59
N LEU A 129 -3.76 -6.11 -11.45
CA LEU A 129 -3.50 -6.90 -10.26
C LEU A 129 -4.80 -7.09 -9.49
N THR A 130 -5.19 -8.34 -9.24
CA THR A 130 -6.30 -8.63 -8.35
C THR A 130 -5.89 -8.41 -6.90
N TRP A 131 -6.86 -8.29 -6.00
CA TRP A 131 -6.59 -8.15 -4.57
C TRP A 131 -5.80 -9.35 -4.03
N SER A 132 -6.16 -10.57 -4.47
CA SER A 132 -5.44 -11.80 -4.11
C SER A 132 -4.01 -11.81 -4.60
N ASP A 133 -3.75 -11.33 -5.83
CA ASP A 133 -2.38 -11.20 -6.34
C ASP A 133 -1.60 -10.23 -5.46
N GLY A 134 -2.21 -9.09 -5.13
CA GLY A 134 -1.66 -8.09 -4.22
C GLY A 134 -1.22 -8.70 -2.89
N VAL A 135 -2.09 -9.45 -2.21
CA VAL A 135 -1.77 -10.10 -0.92
C VAL A 135 -0.50 -10.94 -1.02
N TYR A 136 -0.44 -11.88 -1.96
CA TYR A 136 0.69 -12.82 -2.03
C TYR A 136 1.98 -12.13 -2.49
N LEU A 137 1.88 -11.26 -3.50
CA LEU A 137 3.03 -10.64 -4.14
C LEU A 137 3.62 -9.53 -3.28
N LEU A 138 2.80 -8.72 -2.61
CA LEU A 138 3.30 -7.72 -1.66
C LEU A 138 3.95 -8.37 -0.46
N GLU A 139 3.33 -9.39 0.13
CA GLU A 139 3.89 -10.09 1.27
C GLU A 139 5.25 -10.71 0.94
N TRP A 140 5.35 -11.34 -0.24
CA TRP A 140 6.62 -11.87 -0.72
C TRP A 140 7.65 -10.75 -0.95
N TYR A 141 7.27 -9.70 -1.66
CA TYR A 141 8.16 -8.58 -1.98
C TYR A 141 8.68 -7.89 -0.72
N TYR A 142 7.77 -7.59 0.22
CA TYR A 142 8.12 -6.94 1.48
C TYR A 142 9.18 -7.75 2.24
N LYS A 143 8.96 -9.06 2.41
CA LYS A 143 9.85 -9.97 3.15
C LYS A 143 11.16 -10.32 2.45
N ASN A 144 11.27 -10.17 1.13
CA ASN A 144 12.41 -10.72 0.38
C ASN A 144 13.20 -9.67 -0.43
N LYS A 145 12.61 -8.48 -0.64
CA LYS A 145 13.17 -7.45 -1.51
C LYS A 145 13.15 -6.06 -0.89
N PHE A 146 12.14 -5.77 -0.07
CA PHE A 146 12.03 -4.46 0.56
C PHE A 146 12.64 -4.39 1.95
N GLU A 147 12.57 -5.50 2.70
CA GLU A 147 12.82 -5.58 4.14
C GLU A 147 13.82 -4.51 4.59
N PRO A 148 13.36 -3.50 5.35
CA PRO A 148 14.23 -2.42 5.77
C PRO A 148 15.36 -3.08 6.56
N ALA A 149 16.61 -2.74 6.23
CA ALA A 149 17.73 -3.14 7.06
C ALA A 149 17.40 -2.77 8.51
N GLU A 150 17.46 -3.75 9.41
CA GLU A 150 17.37 -3.54 10.87
C GLU A 150 18.35 -2.45 11.33
#